data_AF-A2H0N6-F1
#
_entry.id   AF-A2H0N6-F1
#
_cell.length_a   1.000
_cell.length_b   1.000
_cell.length_c   1.000
_cell.angle_alpha   90.00
_cell.angle_beta   90.00
_cell.angle_gamma   90.00
#
_symmetry.space_group_name_H-M   'P 1'
#
loop_
_entity.id
_entity.type
_entity.pdbx_description
1 polymer ?
#
loop_
_entity_poly.entity_id
_entity_poly.type
_entity_poly.pdbx_seq_one_letter_code
_entity_poly.pdbx_strand_id
1 'polypeptide(L)'
;MISTIGTTTIQAANGGTLSTTTSPNSLVMNPTSMLVEMKNFIPSSFTFETKIQKIKQELLTSNLDCSAKDEENEEYLYEMQDIIDHLPKLPEIQQQKLTIPEFDEIEVKATDSVEIKKFIRKVNYEFLGFHCNHKVMDKDCDMVYKNVSDIYKSEEFKTYDNFVSLVAKCVWEIRDKDRRGKVWNEQLRPAMFEMKRAIDAIVVLAGFISMYNAKMNPQCSKM
;
A
#
# COMPACT_ATOMS: atom_id res chain seq x y z
N MET A 1 15.21 -12.02 -8.03
CA MET A 1 16.27 -11.22 -8.68
C MET A 1 15.76 -9.80 -8.77
N ILE A 2 16.56 -8.86 -8.26
CA ILE A 2 16.26 -7.44 -8.14
C ILE A 2 16.25 -6.83 -9.54
N SER A 3 15.13 -6.22 -9.95
CA SER A 3 15.04 -5.53 -11.24
C SER A 3 15.84 -4.23 -11.17
N THR A 4 16.93 -4.19 -11.92
CA THR A 4 17.80 -3.02 -12.10
C THR A 4 17.02 -1.87 -12.75
N ILE A 5 16.95 -0.74 -12.06
CA ILE A 5 16.40 0.52 -12.61
C ILE A 5 17.43 1.07 -13.59
N GLY A 6 17.07 1.15 -14.87
CA GLY A 6 17.87 1.78 -15.91
C GLY A 6 18.05 3.27 -15.58
N THR A 7 19.29 3.67 -15.32
CA THR A 7 19.67 5.07 -15.14
C THR A 7 20.07 5.60 -16.51
N THR A 8 19.23 6.42 -17.14
CA THR A 8 19.60 7.06 -18.41
C THR A 8 20.44 8.30 -18.11
N THR A 9 21.76 8.17 -18.26
CA THR A 9 22.71 9.27 -18.07
C THR A 9 22.70 10.16 -19.31
N ILE A 10 22.08 11.35 -19.25
CA ILE A 10 22.32 12.41 -20.23
C ILE A 10 23.43 13.30 -19.67
N GLN A 11 24.59 13.29 -20.32
CA GLN A 11 25.70 14.18 -19.99
C GLN A 11 25.39 15.59 -20.49
N ALA A 12 25.09 16.52 -19.59
CA ALA A 12 25.15 17.95 -19.88
C ALA A 12 26.59 18.43 -19.69
N ALA A 13 27.16 19.02 -20.73
CA ALA A 13 28.42 19.76 -20.68
C ALA A 13 28.22 21.01 -19.82
N ASN A 14 28.50 20.90 -18.51
CA ASN A 14 28.97 21.95 -17.59
C ASN A 14 28.78 21.49 -16.14
N GLY A 15 29.64 20.58 -15.67
CA GLY A 15 30.24 20.53 -14.32
C GLY A 15 29.41 20.68 -13.03
N GLY A 16 28.08 20.77 -13.07
CA GLY A 16 27.22 20.90 -11.88
C GLY A 16 26.26 19.72 -11.80
N THR A 17 26.54 18.77 -10.91
CA THR A 17 25.62 17.67 -10.59
C THR A 17 24.44 18.22 -9.80
N LEU A 18 23.38 18.64 -10.51
CA LEU A 18 22.07 18.84 -9.90
C LEU A 18 21.36 17.48 -9.86
N SER A 19 21.54 16.73 -8.77
CA SER A 19 20.70 15.56 -8.50
C SER A 19 19.28 16.04 -8.24
N THR A 20 18.45 16.10 -9.29
CA THR A 20 17.01 16.08 -9.12
C THR A 20 16.63 14.69 -8.61
N THR A 21 16.46 14.55 -7.29
CA THR A 21 15.83 13.37 -6.71
C THR A 21 14.37 13.35 -7.14
N THR A 22 14.09 12.71 -8.28
CA THR A 22 12.73 12.29 -8.65
C THR A 22 12.24 11.30 -7.61
N SER A 23 11.40 11.79 -6.70
CA SER A 23 10.56 10.96 -5.82
C SER A 23 9.84 9.89 -6.65
N PRO A 24 9.65 8.65 -6.16
CA PRO A 24 9.08 7.57 -6.94
C PRO A 24 7.77 8.01 -7.61
N ASN A 25 7.66 7.81 -8.94
CA ASN A 25 6.50 8.22 -9.75
C ASN A 25 5.21 7.41 -9.46
N SER A 26 5.19 6.61 -8.40
CA SER A 26 4.03 5.86 -7.95
C SER A 26 4.06 5.68 -6.44
N LEU A 27 2.94 5.97 -5.77
CA LEU A 27 2.71 5.57 -4.39
C LEU A 27 1.96 4.25 -4.43
N VAL A 28 2.62 3.18 -4.01
CA VAL A 28 2.00 1.86 -3.82
C VAL A 28 1.91 1.64 -2.33
N MET A 29 0.70 1.60 -1.79
CA MET A 29 0.45 1.24 -0.40
C MET A 29 -0.28 -0.09 -0.34
N ASN A 30 0.33 -1.04 0.35
CA ASN A 30 -0.28 -2.32 0.64
C ASN A 30 -1.05 -2.21 1.97
N PRO A 31 -2.39 -2.36 1.98
CA PRO A 31 -3.20 -2.27 3.20
C PRO A 31 -2.79 -3.26 4.29
N THR A 32 -2.18 -4.39 3.93
CA THR A 32 -1.63 -5.38 4.87
C THR A 32 -0.33 -4.87 5.50
N SER A 33 0.54 -4.20 4.73
CA SER A 33 1.73 -3.51 5.29
C SER A 33 1.35 -2.34 6.19
N MET A 34 0.22 -1.70 5.90
CA MET A 34 -0.36 -0.62 6.69
C MET A 34 -0.85 -1.05 8.10
N LEU A 35 -1.26 -2.31 8.27
CA LEU A 35 -1.50 -2.91 9.60
C LEU A 35 -0.20 -3.11 10.38
N VAL A 36 0.92 -3.30 9.68
CA VAL A 36 2.26 -3.53 10.25
C VAL A 36 2.98 -2.21 10.59
N GLU A 37 2.74 -1.13 9.84
CA GLU A 37 3.46 0.15 9.94
C GLU A 37 2.94 1.15 11.00
N MET A 38 1.81 0.88 11.68
CA MET A 38 1.36 1.66 12.86
C MET A 38 2.35 1.66 14.05
N LYS A 39 3.49 0.97 13.87
CA LYS A 39 4.63 0.80 14.77
C LYS A 39 5.27 2.10 15.28
N ASN A 40 5.18 3.22 14.58
CA ASN A 40 5.93 4.44 14.97
C ASN A 40 5.32 5.24 16.13
N PHE A 41 4.16 4.82 16.67
CA PHE A 41 3.50 5.50 17.80
C PHE A 41 3.44 4.68 19.10
N ILE A 42 4.03 3.47 19.15
CA ILE A 42 3.93 2.61 20.35
C ILE A 42 5.12 2.87 21.29
N PRO A 43 4.90 3.14 22.59
CA PRO A 43 5.96 3.36 23.58
C PRO A 43 6.91 2.16 23.69
N SER A 44 8.16 2.42 24.07
CA SER A 44 9.25 1.46 24.28
C SER A 44 9.03 0.42 25.39
N SER A 45 7.81 0.24 25.88
CA SER A 45 7.49 -0.70 26.97
C SER A 45 7.19 -2.10 26.41
N PHE A 46 7.81 -3.12 27.02
CA PHE A 46 7.59 -4.53 26.74
C PHE A 46 6.23 -4.98 27.30
N THR A 47 5.14 -4.46 26.72
CA THR A 47 3.77 -4.73 27.17
C THR A 47 3.17 -5.89 26.37
N PHE A 48 2.11 -6.48 26.92
CA PHE A 48 1.30 -7.49 26.24
C PHE A 48 0.89 -7.05 24.84
N GLU A 49 0.51 -5.79 24.68
CA GLU A 49 0.14 -5.19 23.40
C GLU A 49 1.27 -5.29 22.36
N THR A 50 2.50 -4.95 22.73
CA THR A 50 3.67 -5.06 21.85
C THR A 50 3.90 -6.50 21.35
N LYS A 51 3.62 -7.51 22.19
CA LYS A 51 3.72 -8.93 21.80
C LYS A 51 2.62 -9.31 20.82
N ILE A 52 1.39 -8.89 21.06
CA ILE A 52 0.26 -9.14 20.15
C ILE A 52 0.55 -8.50 18.79
N GLN A 53 0.99 -7.24 18.76
CA GLN A 53 1.34 -6.56 17.50
C GLN A 53 2.47 -7.27 16.74
N LYS A 54 3.49 -7.79 17.45
CA LYS A 54 4.55 -8.59 16.82
C LYS A 54 3.98 -9.87 16.19
N ILE A 55 3.10 -10.58 16.91
CA ILE A 55 2.45 -11.79 16.40
C ILE A 55 1.56 -11.47 15.19
N LYS A 56 0.81 -10.35 15.22
CA LYS A 56 0.03 -9.89 14.07
C LYS A 56 0.92 -9.69 12.85
N GLN A 57 2.09 -9.06 13.02
CA GLN A 57 3.06 -8.90 11.94
C GLN A 57 3.58 -10.24 11.42
N GLU A 58 3.91 -11.18 12.31
CA GLU A 58 4.35 -12.54 11.94
C GLU A 58 3.27 -13.26 11.11
N LEU A 59 2.01 -13.23 11.57
CA LEU A 59 0.84 -13.80 10.88
C LEU A 59 0.62 -13.20 9.49
N LEU A 60 0.59 -11.87 9.39
CA LEU A 60 0.32 -11.15 8.14
C LEU A 60 1.46 -11.26 7.11
N THR A 61 2.67 -11.60 7.56
CA THR A 61 3.82 -11.82 6.68
C THR A 61 4.09 -13.30 6.40
N SER A 62 3.23 -14.19 6.90
CA SER A 62 3.36 -15.65 6.81
C SER A 62 4.71 -16.16 7.33
N ASN A 63 5.24 -15.52 8.39
CA ASN A 63 6.51 -15.86 9.05
C ASN A 63 6.30 -16.25 10.51
N LEU A 64 5.12 -16.76 10.87
CA LEU A 64 4.87 -17.23 12.22
C LEU A 64 5.75 -18.43 12.56
N ASP A 65 6.45 -18.34 13.69
CA ASP A 65 7.14 -19.48 14.29
C ASP A 65 6.12 -20.43 14.91
N CYS A 66 5.86 -21.55 14.23
CA CYS A 66 4.94 -22.59 14.67
C CYS A 66 5.58 -23.65 15.58
N SER A 67 6.85 -23.48 15.98
CA SER A 67 7.49 -24.47 16.86
C SER A 67 6.86 -24.47 18.27
N ALA A 68 6.50 -25.66 18.74
CA ALA A 68 6.02 -25.91 20.10
C ALA A 68 6.72 -27.13 20.69
N LYS A 69 6.66 -27.31 22.02
CA LYS A 69 7.17 -28.51 22.68
C LYS A 69 6.21 -29.68 22.57
N ASP A 70 4.92 -29.36 22.53
CA ASP A 70 3.83 -30.30 22.40
C ASP A 70 3.30 -30.31 20.96
N GLU A 71 3.06 -31.51 20.42
CA GLU A 71 2.65 -31.72 19.03
C GLU A 71 1.26 -31.12 18.74
N GLU A 72 0.30 -31.19 19.68
CA GLU A 72 -1.03 -30.59 19.51
C GLU A 72 -0.94 -29.06 19.48
N ASN A 73 -0.09 -28.47 20.32
CA ASN A 73 0.15 -27.02 20.29
C ASN A 73 0.82 -26.56 18.98
N GLU A 74 1.72 -27.36 18.41
CA GLU A 74 2.32 -27.10 17.10
C GLU A 74 1.26 -27.11 15.99
N GLU A 75 0.38 -28.10 15.98
CA GLU A 75 -0.76 -28.15 15.05
C GLU A 75 -1.65 -26.91 15.16
N TYR A 76 -2.02 -26.49 16.38
CA TYR A 76 -2.82 -25.28 16.56
C TYR A 76 -2.11 -24.02 16.04
N LEU A 77 -0.79 -23.91 16.16
CA LEU A 77 -0.05 -22.77 15.60
C LEU A 77 -0.11 -22.76 14.07
N TYR A 78 0.00 -23.93 13.44
CA TYR A 78 -0.21 -24.06 11.99
C TYR A 78 -1.64 -23.69 11.60
N GLU A 79 -2.66 -24.14 12.33
CA GLU A 79 -4.05 -23.74 12.06
C GLU A 79 -4.25 -22.23 12.12
N MET A 80 -3.66 -21.54 13.10
CA MET A 80 -3.78 -20.07 13.21
C MET A 80 -3.15 -19.35 12.02
N GLN A 81 -2.01 -19.86 11.52
CA GLN A 81 -1.37 -19.32 10.32
C GLN A 81 -2.23 -19.59 9.08
N ASP A 82 -2.75 -20.81 8.95
CA ASP A 82 -3.61 -21.22 7.83
C ASP A 82 -4.89 -20.36 7.75
N ILE A 83 -5.52 -20.07 8.89
CA ILE A 83 -6.70 -19.19 8.94
C ILE A 83 -6.42 -17.82 8.31
N ILE A 84 -5.24 -17.24 8.54
CA ILE A 84 -4.85 -15.95 7.99
C ILE A 84 -4.45 -16.05 6.52
N ASP A 85 -3.68 -17.08 6.14
CA ASP A 85 -3.19 -17.26 4.78
C ASP A 85 -4.31 -17.55 3.76
N HIS A 86 -5.42 -18.15 4.23
CA HIS A 86 -6.61 -18.41 3.43
C HIS A 86 -7.56 -17.21 3.33
N LEU A 87 -7.30 -16.10 4.01
CA LEU A 87 -8.11 -14.88 3.86
C LEU A 87 -7.92 -14.28 2.45
N PRO A 88 -8.96 -13.66 1.87
CA PRO A 88 -8.81 -12.91 0.63
C PRO A 88 -7.79 -11.77 0.81
N LYS A 89 -6.88 -11.62 -0.13
CA LYS A 89 -5.87 -10.55 -0.09
C LYS A 89 -6.50 -9.22 -0.52
N LEU A 90 -6.21 -8.17 0.25
CA LEU A 90 -6.63 -6.82 -0.12
C LEU A 90 -5.85 -6.34 -1.34
N PRO A 91 -6.50 -5.67 -2.31
CA PRO A 91 -5.81 -5.06 -3.43
C PRO A 91 -4.88 -3.93 -2.95
N GLU A 92 -3.79 -3.70 -3.67
CA GLU A 92 -2.89 -2.59 -3.38
C GLU A 92 -3.53 -1.26 -3.81
N ILE A 93 -3.36 -0.23 -2.99
CA ILE A 93 -3.69 1.14 -3.37
C ILE A 93 -2.55 1.62 -4.26
N GLN A 94 -2.83 1.80 -5.55
CA GLN A 94 -1.84 2.21 -6.54
C GLN A 94 -2.18 3.60 -7.06
N GLN A 95 -1.30 4.56 -6.81
CA GLN A 95 -1.34 5.87 -7.45
C GLN A 95 -0.31 5.92 -8.56
N GLN A 96 -0.75 6.13 -9.81
CA GLN A 96 0.15 6.51 -10.88
C GLN A 96 0.21 8.04 -10.89
N LYS A 97 1.41 8.63 -10.73
CA LYS A 97 1.57 10.06 -10.97
C LYS A 97 1.23 10.31 -12.45
N LEU A 98 0.34 11.26 -12.72
CA LEU A 98 -0.04 11.63 -14.08
C LEU A 98 1.22 11.85 -14.92
N THR A 99 1.42 11.05 -15.97
CA THR A 99 2.54 11.26 -16.89
C THR A 99 2.16 12.45 -17.74
N ILE A 100 2.67 13.63 -17.37
CA ILE A 100 2.51 14.84 -18.18
C ILE A 100 3.33 14.60 -19.45
N PRO A 101 2.72 14.65 -20.65
CA PRO A 101 3.49 14.70 -21.88
C PRO A 101 4.32 15.99 -21.85
N GLU A 102 5.63 15.86 -21.69
CA GLU A 102 6.53 16.99 -21.94
C GLU A 102 6.54 17.21 -23.45
N PHE A 103 6.06 18.38 -23.88
CA PHE A 103 6.14 18.79 -25.28
C PHE A 103 7.49 19.47 -25.50
N ASP A 104 8.31 18.91 -26.39
CA ASP A 104 9.53 19.55 -26.84
C ASP A 104 9.19 20.82 -27.65
N GLU A 105 9.95 21.90 -27.47
CA GLU A 105 9.76 23.13 -28.24
C GLU A 105 9.90 22.84 -29.74
N ILE A 106 8.88 23.16 -30.53
CA ILE A 106 8.96 23.01 -31.97
C ILE A 106 9.85 24.14 -32.51
N GLU A 107 10.99 23.78 -33.09
CA GLU A 107 11.91 24.75 -33.68
C GLU A 107 11.29 25.49 -34.87
N VAL A 108 11.44 26.82 -34.86
CA VAL A 108 11.03 27.68 -35.99
C VAL A 108 12.15 27.70 -37.04
N LYS A 109 11.93 27.12 -38.22
CA LYS A 109 12.94 27.12 -39.29
C LYS A 109 12.90 28.43 -40.07
N ALA A 110 14.07 28.87 -40.55
CA ALA A 110 14.17 30.07 -41.38
C ALA A 110 13.36 29.95 -42.69
N THR A 111 13.22 28.73 -43.21
CA THR A 111 12.45 28.36 -44.41
C THR A 111 10.94 28.43 -44.25
N ASP A 112 10.43 28.56 -43.02
CA ASP A 112 8.99 28.51 -42.77
C ASP A 112 8.27 29.80 -43.21
N SER A 113 7.04 29.65 -43.72
CA SER A 113 6.18 30.80 -44.04
C SER A 113 5.81 31.59 -42.79
N VAL A 114 5.44 32.86 -42.96
CA VAL A 114 5.04 33.75 -41.86
C VAL A 114 3.89 33.16 -41.05
N GLU A 115 2.94 32.49 -41.71
CA GLU A 115 1.80 31.81 -41.08
C GLU A 115 2.24 30.60 -40.24
N ILE A 116 3.19 29.80 -40.76
CA ILE A 116 3.74 28.62 -40.08
C ILE A 116 4.54 29.06 -38.85
N LYS A 117 5.37 30.10 -38.97
CA LYS A 117 6.11 30.69 -37.85
C LYS A 117 5.16 31.22 -36.76
N LYS A 118 4.02 31.81 -37.15
CA LYS A 118 2.99 32.30 -36.21
C LYS A 118 2.25 31.15 -35.54
N PHE A 119 1.95 30.08 -36.27
CA PHE A 119 1.35 28.87 -35.74
C PHE A 119 2.28 28.17 -34.73
N ILE A 120 3.55 27.94 -35.08
CA ILE A 120 4.55 27.32 -34.18
C ILE A 120 4.70 28.12 -32.88
N ARG A 121 4.81 29.46 -32.95
CA ARG A 121 4.87 30.30 -31.74
C ARG A 121 3.61 30.20 -30.88
N LYS A 122 2.43 30.13 -31.51
CA LYS A 122 1.15 29.98 -30.80
C LYS A 122 1.06 28.61 -30.11
N VAL A 123 1.43 27.54 -30.81
CA VAL A 123 1.48 26.17 -30.28
C VAL A 123 2.51 26.08 -29.16
N ASN A 124 3.75 26.52 -29.34
CA ASN A 124 4.75 26.53 -28.27
C ASN A 124 4.27 27.33 -27.05
N TYR A 125 3.60 28.47 -27.23
CA TYR A 125 3.01 29.22 -26.11
C TYR A 125 1.85 28.49 -25.42
N GLU A 126 0.95 27.86 -26.19
CA GLU A 126 -0.20 27.08 -25.67
C GLU A 126 0.21 25.74 -25.03
N PHE A 127 1.33 25.13 -25.44
CA PHE A 127 1.75 23.82 -24.93
C PHE A 127 2.89 23.91 -23.89
N LEU A 128 3.81 24.88 -23.99
CA LEU A 128 4.84 25.15 -22.97
C LEU A 128 4.34 26.08 -21.87
N GLY A 129 3.36 26.95 -22.16
CA GLY A 129 2.80 27.93 -21.22
C GLY A 129 1.76 27.36 -20.26
N PHE A 130 1.15 26.21 -20.58
CA PHE A 130 0.35 25.45 -19.62
C PHE A 130 1.28 24.49 -18.86
N HIS A 131 2.07 25.12 -18.00
CA HIS A 131 2.71 24.48 -16.85
C HIS A 131 1.76 23.45 -16.25
N CYS A 132 2.29 22.26 -15.97
CA CYS A 132 1.60 21.25 -15.19
C CYS A 132 0.78 21.91 -14.08
N ASN A 133 -0.51 21.58 -13.97
CA ASN A 133 -1.37 22.17 -12.96
C ASN A 133 -0.96 21.58 -11.60
N HIS A 134 0.08 22.14 -10.97
CA HIS A 134 0.61 21.70 -9.68
C HIS A 134 -0.51 21.69 -8.61
N LYS A 135 -1.55 22.52 -8.75
CA LYS A 135 -2.75 22.50 -7.90
C LYS A 135 -3.62 21.25 -8.05
N VAL A 136 -3.58 20.56 -9.19
CA VAL A 136 -4.27 19.28 -9.39
C VAL A 136 -3.44 18.16 -8.77
N MET A 137 -2.11 18.20 -8.94
CA MET A 137 -1.22 17.23 -8.29
C MET A 137 -1.29 17.25 -6.76
N ASP A 138 -1.28 18.42 -6.13
CA ASP A 138 -1.37 18.52 -4.66
C ASP A 138 -2.75 18.06 -4.15
N LYS A 139 -3.83 18.39 -4.87
CA LYS A 139 -5.19 17.91 -4.55
C LYS A 139 -5.32 16.39 -4.67
N ASP A 140 -4.68 15.80 -5.67
CA ASP A 140 -4.69 14.36 -5.89
C ASP A 140 -3.90 13.64 -4.77
N CYS A 141 -2.78 14.21 -4.32
CA CYS A 141 -2.03 13.72 -3.16
C CYS A 141 -2.87 13.80 -1.86
N ASP A 142 -3.49 14.95 -1.58
CA ASP A 142 -4.37 15.14 -0.42
C ASP A 142 -5.57 14.18 -0.43
N MET A 143 -6.12 13.91 -1.62
CA MET A 143 -7.22 12.96 -1.80
C MET A 143 -6.79 11.53 -1.46
N VAL A 144 -5.56 11.12 -1.80
CA VAL A 144 -5.03 9.80 -1.44
C VAL A 144 -4.91 9.65 0.07
N TYR A 145 -4.28 10.61 0.74
CA TYR A 145 -4.19 10.57 2.21
C TYR A 145 -5.56 10.53 2.88
N LYS A 146 -6.53 11.26 2.32
CA LYS A 146 -7.92 11.22 2.79
C LYS A 146 -8.55 9.85 2.59
N ASN A 147 -8.48 9.28 1.38
CA ASN A 147 -9.07 7.96 1.06
C ASN A 147 -8.46 6.86 1.94
N VAL A 148 -7.14 6.90 2.15
CA VAL A 148 -6.43 5.99 3.06
C VAL A 148 -6.92 6.18 4.49
N SER A 149 -7.03 7.43 4.96
CA SER A 149 -7.55 7.74 6.29
C SER A 149 -9.00 7.27 6.48
N ASP A 150 -9.83 7.39 5.45
CA ASP A 150 -11.23 6.94 5.45
C ASP A 150 -11.31 5.41 5.54
N ILE A 151 -10.44 4.68 4.83
CA ILE A 151 -10.30 3.21 4.96
C ILE A 151 -9.97 2.84 6.42
N TYR A 152 -8.99 3.50 7.05
CA TYR A 152 -8.64 3.19 8.44
C TYR A 152 -9.75 3.45 9.45
N LYS A 153 -10.57 4.47 9.20
CA LYS A 153 -11.67 4.85 10.10
C LYS A 153 -12.91 3.99 9.91
N SER A 154 -12.99 3.29 8.77
CA SER A 154 -14.10 2.42 8.40
C SER A 154 -14.35 1.33 9.45
N GLU A 155 -15.60 0.89 9.56
CA GLU A 155 -15.99 -0.18 10.47
C GLU A 155 -15.46 -1.54 9.97
N GLU A 156 -15.34 -1.68 8.66
CA GLU A 156 -14.85 -2.85 7.97
C GLU A 156 -13.37 -3.08 8.27
N PHE A 157 -12.54 -2.03 8.22
CA PHE A 157 -11.12 -2.14 8.61
C PHE A 157 -10.98 -2.52 10.08
N LYS A 158 -11.77 -1.93 10.97
CA LYS A 158 -11.77 -2.32 12.39
C LYS A 158 -12.22 -3.77 12.59
N THR A 159 -13.21 -4.23 11.83
CA THR A 159 -13.68 -5.62 11.89
C THR A 159 -12.60 -6.60 11.46
N TYR A 160 -11.89 -6.30 10.37
CA TYR A 160 -10.74 -7.07 9.91
C TYR A 160 -9.59 -7.05 10.92
N ASP A 161 -9.21 -5.86 11.42
CA ASP A 161 -8.14 -5.70 12.41
C ASP A 161 -8.45 -6.44 13.73
N ASN A 162 -9.70 -6.40 14.18
CA ASN A 162 -10.16 -7.14 15.35
C ASN A 162 -10.03 -8.65 15.16
N PHE A 163 -10.35 -9.16 13.97
CA PHE A 163 -10.19 -10.59 13.65
C PHE A 163 -8.73 -11.01 13.67
N VAL A 164 -7.83 -10.26 13.01
CA VAL A 164 -6.39 -10.54 13.04
C VAL A 164 -5.85 -10.45 14.47
N SER A 165 -6.35 -9.51 15.27
CA SER A 165 -6.00 -9.39 16.68
C SER A 165 -6.50 -10.56 17.54
N LEU A 166 -7.65 -11.15 17.22
CA LEU A 166 -8.16 -12.35 17.87
C LEU A 166 -7.24 -13.55 17.59
N VAL A 167 -6.89 -13.78 16.32
CA VAL A 167 -5.96 -14.86 15.93
C VAL A 167 -4.61 -14.67 16.61
N ALA A 168 -4.09 -13.45 16.66
CA ALA A 168 -2.83 -13.16 17.36
C ALA A 168 -2.90 -13.44 18.87
N LYS A 169 -4.04 -13.20 19.51
CA LYS A 169 -4.26 -13.57 20.91
C LYS A 169 -4.29 -15.09 21.10
N CYS A 170 -4.89 -15.83 20.17
CA CYS A 170 -4.87 -17.31 20.20
C CYS A 170 -3.44 -17.85 20.15
N VAL A 171 -2.65 -17.39 19.18
CA VAL A 171 -1.22 -17.74 19.06
C VAL A 171 -0.46 -17.43 20.35
N TRP A 172 -0.71 -16.27 20.95
CA TRP A 172 -0.07 -15.89 22.21
C TRP A 172 -0.44 -16.86 23.34
N GLU A 173 -1.71 -17.25 23.45
CA GLU A 173 -2.16 -18.21 24.46
C GLU A 173 -1.58 -19.60 24.24
N ILE A 174 -1.57 -20.10 23.00
CA ILE A 174 -0.98 -21.40 22.66
C ILE A 174 0.49 -21.41 23.12
N ARG A 175 1.27 -20.39 22.76
CA ARG A 175 2.67 -20.23 23.19
C ARG A 175 2.82 -20.13 24.72
N ASP A 176 1.88 -19.49 25.41
CA ASP A 176 1.91 -19.38 26.88
C ASP A 176 1.57 -20.70 27.56
N LYS A 177 0.62 -21.48 27.03
CA LYS A 177 0.26 -22.83 27.52
C LYS A 177 1.39 -23.82 27.27
N ASP A 178 1.97 -23.81 26.07
CA ASP A 178 3.11 -24.65 25.69
C ASP A 178 4.32 -24.41 26.61
N ARG A 179 4.62 -23.13 26.91
CA ARG A 179 5.68 -22.78 27.87
C ARG A 179 5.43 -23.37 29.25
N ARG A 180 4.18 -23.50 29.67
CA ARG A 180 3.77 -24.10 30.95
C ARG A 180 3.66 -25.63 30.90
N GLY A 181 3.98 -26.26 29.77
CA GLY A 181 3.84 -27.70 29.57
C GLY A 181 2.39 -28.16 29.57
N LYS A 182 1.48 -27.34 29.04
CA LYS A 182 0.05 -27.66 28.92
C LYS A 182 -0.39 -27.50 27.47
N VAL A 183 -1.34 -28.32 27.07
CA VAL A 183 -2.06 -28.19 25.80
C VAL A 183 -3.08 -27.05 25.90
N TRP A 184 -3.20 -26.26 24.83
CA TRP A 184 -4.24 -25.24 24.70
C TRP A 184 -5.62 -25.85 24.49
N ASN A 185 -6.64 -25.29 25.13
CA ASN A 185 -7.98 -25.88 25.21
C ASN A 185 -9.03 -25.12 24.37
N GLU A 186 -8.59 -24.52 23.26
CA GLU A 186 -9.43 -23.86 22.25
C GLU A 186 -10.39 -22.75 22.72
N GLN A 187 -10.26 -22.22 23.94
CA GLN A 187 -11.22 -21.26 24.51
C GLN A 187 -11.41 -19.97 23.69
N LEU A 188 -10.36 -19.56 22.98
CA LEU A 188 -10.35 -18.34 22.17
C LEU A 188 -10.36 -18.61 20.67
N ARG A 189 -10.52 -19.87 20.24
CA ARG A 189 -10.49 -20.26 18.83
C ARG A 189 -11.48 -19.40 18.03
N PRO A 190 -11.05 -18.78 16.90
CA PRO A 190 -11.93 -17.95 16.10
C PRO A 190 -13.16 -18.74 15.64
N ALA A 191 -14.35 -18.21 15.91
CA ALA A 191 -15.59 -18.84 15.50
C ALA A 191 -15.86 -18.63 14.01
N MET A 192 -16.61 -19.55 13.39
CA MET A 192 -17.01 -19.45 11.97
C MET A 192 -17.72 -18.12 11.65
N PHE A 193 -18.50 -17.59 12.60
CA PHE A 193 -19.16 -16.28 12.45
C PHE A 193 -18.15 -15.12 12.37
N GLU A 194 -17.07 -15.17 13.14
CA GLU A 194 -16.02 -14.13 13.12
C GLU A 194 -15.23 -14.18 11.82
N MET A 195 -14.93 -15.39 11.32
CA MET A 195 -14.33 -15.58 10.00
C MET A 195 -15.20 -15.00 8.90
N LYS A 196 -16.50 -15.31 8.90
CA LYS A 196 -17.43 -14.78 7.90
C LYS A 196 -17.48 -13.25 7.92
N ARG A 197 -17.54 -12.63 9.10
CA ARG A 197 -17.50 -11.17 9.24
C ARG A 197 -16.20 -10.56 8.74
N ALA A 198 -15.07 -11.21 8.98
CA ALA A 198 -13.77 -10.76 8.47
C ALA A 198 -13.74 -10.82 6.94
N ILE A 199 -14.22 -11.91 6.34
CA ILE A 199 -14.32 -12.07 4.88
C ILE A 199 -15.23 -10.98 4.28
N ASP A 200 -16.43 -10.79 4.82
CA ASP A 200 -17.38 -9.78 4.35
C ASP A 200 -16.75 -8.37 4.42
N ALA A 201 -16.05 -8.06 5.51
CA ALA A 201 -15.33 -6.79 5.66
C ALA A 201 -14.20 -6.62 4.63
N ILE A 202 -13.41 -7.66 4.37
CA ILE A 202 -12.34 -7.64 3.36
C ILE A 202 -12.92 -7.38 1.96
N VAL A 203 -14.05 -8.00 1.61
CA VAL A 203 -14.71 -7.79 0.31
C VAL A 203 -15.15 -6.34 0.14
N VAL A 204 -15.75 -5.74 1.17
CA VAL A 204 -16.17 -4.32 1.13
C VAL A 204 -14.94 -3.40 1.02
N LEU A 205 -13.88 -3.66 1.77
CA LEU A 205 -12.63 -2.90 1.70
C LEU A 205 -12.00 -2.98 0.30
N ALA A 206 -11.98 -4.17 -0.32
CA ALA A 206 -11.49 -4.35 -1.68
C ALA A 206 -12.31 -3.52 -2.70
N GLY A 207 -13.62 -3.41 -2.48
CA GLY A 207 -14.52 -2.53 -3.23
C GLY A 207 -14.15 -1.05 -3.09
N PHE A 208 -13.91 -0.57 -1.87
CA PHE A 208 -13.47 0.80 -1.62
C PHE A 208 -12.12 1.11 -2.27
N ILE A 209 -11.12 0.24 -2.10
CA ILE A 209 -9.80 0.39 -2.72
C ILE A 209 -9.92 0.44 -4.25
N SER A 210 -10.75 -0.43 -4.83
CA SER A 210 -10.98 -0.44 -6.29
C SER A 210 -11.63 0.87 -6.77
N MET A 211 -12.63 1.37 -6.04
CA MET A 211 -13.26 2.66 -6.32
C MET A 211 -12.26 3.82 -6.25
N TYR A 212 -11.39 3.83 -5.23
CA TYR A 212 -10.36 4.87 -5.11
C TYR A 212 -9.33 4.78 -6.23
N ASN A 213 -8.82 3.60 -6.54
CA ASN A 213 -7.88 3.40 -7.64
C ASN A 213 -8.47 3.87 -8.99
N ALA A 214 -9.76 3.61 -9.25
CA ALA A 214 -10.44 4.07 -10.46
C ALA A 214 -10.56 5.61 -10.55
N LYS A 215 -10.76 6.29 -9.42
CA LYS A 215 -10.79 7.77 -9.37
C LYS A 215 -9.41 8.39 -9.52
N MET A 216 -8.38 7.73 -9.02
CA MET A 216 -7.01 8.24 -8.98
C MET A 216 -6.19 7.95 -10.25
N ASN A 217 -6.59 6.95 -11.05
CA ASN A 217 -5.99 6.64 -12.36
C ASN A 217 -7.00 6.84 -13.50
N PRO A 218 -7.44 8.08 -13.81
CA PRO A 218 -8.32 8.32 -14.94
C PRO A 218 -7.62 7.90 -16.24
N GLN A 219 -8.14 6.86 -16.91
CA GLN A 219 -7.72 6.52 -18.26
C GLN A 219 -8.32 7.57 -19.20
N CYS A 220 -7.48 8.39 -19.85
CA CYS A 220 -7.93 9.23 -20.94
C CYS A 220 -8.51 8.32 -22.03
N SER A 221 -9.77 8.53 -22.42
CA SER A 221 -10.35 7.88 -23.59
C SER A 221 -9.50 8.23 -24.81
N LYS A 222 -8.89 7.22 -25.46
CA LYS A 222 -8.36 7.38 -26.82
C LYS A 222 -9.54 7.76 -27.72
N MET A 223 -9.52 9.00 -28.21
CA MET A 223 -10.30 9.41 -29.38
C MET A 223 -9.68 8.81 -30.64
#